data_AF-A0A2B4R9E8-F1
#
_entry.id   AF-A0A2B4R9E8-F1
#
_cell.length_a   1.000
_cell.length_b   1.000
_cell.length_c   1.000
_cell.angle_alpha   90.00
_cell.angle_beta   90.00
_cell.angle_gamma   90.00
#
_symmetry.space_group_name_H-M   'P 1'
#
loop_
_entity.id
_entity.type
_entity.pdbx_description
1 polymer ?
#
loop_
_entity_poly.entity_id
_entity_poly.type
_entity_poly.pdbx_seq_one_letter_code
_entity_poly.pdbx_strand_id
1 'polypeptide(L)'
;MPHKYAKEKSTRSTKTPLGIISKSENVIEEMISILHQFHTYLPKTDEMEFDSQIFTGDQLTVERAVNMITSVSNGFTPEDTLEGITIQIADWHAGVKILE
;
A
#
# COMPACT_ATOMS: atom_id res chain seq x y z
N MET A 1 1.40 0.62 34.99
CA MET A 1 0.00 0.92 34.55
C MET A 1 -0.37 -0.05 33.42
N PRO A 2 -1.42 -0.86 33.54
CA PRO A 2 -1.85 -1.75 32.47
C PRO A 2 -2.48 -0.94 31.31
N HIS A 3 -1.97 -1.12 30.09
CA HIS A 3 -2.52 -0.49 28.89
C HIS A 3 -3.87 -1.13 28.51
N LYS A 4 -4.87 -0.32 28.16
CA LYS A 4 -6.25 -0.74 27.87
C LYS A 4 -6.34 -1.90 26.86
N TYR A 5 -5.43 -1.93 25.89
CA TYR A 5 -5.38 -2.97 24.83
C TYR A 5 -4.26 -4.01 25.00
N ALA A 6 -3.74 -4.19 26.21
CA ALA A 6 -2.65 -5.13 26.46
C ALA A 6 -3.04 -6.58 26.15
N LYS A 7 -4.33 -6.92 26.27
CA LYS A 7 -4.86 -8.27 26.01
C LYS A 7 -4.94 -8.56 24.50
N GLU A 8 -5.38 -7.59 23.71
CA GLU A 8 -5.44 -7.68 22.24
C GLU A 8 -4.03 -7.70 21.63
N LYS A 9 -3.12 -6.84 22.12
CA LYS A 9 -1.70 -6.82 21.66
C LYS A 9 -0.94 -8.11 21.97
N SER A 10 -1.37 -8.89 22.96
CA SER A 10 -0.80 -10.20 23.31
C SER A 10 -1.26 -11.32 22.37
N THR A 11 -2.37 -11.11 21.66
CA THR A 11 -2.92 -12.10 20.72
C THR A 11 -2.13 -12.06 19.42
N ARG A 12 -1.56 -13.20 19.02
CA ARG A 12 -0.77 -13.32 17.79
C ARG A 12 -1.66 -13.04 16.56
N SER A 13 -1.22 -12.15 15.68
CA SER A 13 -1.92 -11.88 14.43
C SER A 13 -1.89 -13.09 13.48
N THR A 14 -3.01 -13.34 12.80
CA THR A 14 -3.10 -14.34 11.73
C THR A 14 -2.66 -13.70 10.42
N LYS A 15 -1.73 -14.34 9.71
CA LYS A 15 -1.28 -13.91 8.38
C LYS A 15 -1.87 -14.85 7.33
N THR A 16 -2.60 -14.30 6.37
CA THR A 16 -3.18 -15.07 5.26
C THR A 16 -2.50 -14.64 3.96
N PRO A 17 -1.90 -15.58 3.19
CA PRO A 17 -1.34 -15.24 1.89
C PRO A 17 -2.45 -14.87 0.91
N LEU A 18 -2.33 -13.72 0.26
CA LEU A 18 -3.31 -13.23 -0.73
C LEU A 18 -3.07 -13.78 -2.15
N GLY A 19 -1.95 -14.46 -2.38
CA GLY A 19 -1.57 -15.03 -3.67
C GLY A 19 -0.30 -14.40 -4.24
N ILE A 20 -0.01 -14.71 -5.51
CA ILE A 20 1.14 -14.20 -6.26
C ILE A 20 0.61 -13.52 -7.52
N ILE A 21 1.07 -12.30 -7.78
CA ILE A 21 0.78 -11.58 -9.02
C ILE A 21 1.96 -11.80 -9.96
N SER A 22 1.75 -12.58 -11.03
CA SER A 22 2.79 -12.86 -12.04
C SER A 22 2.92 -11.71 -13.05
N LYS A 23 3.38 -10.53 -12.58
CA LYS A 23 3.58 -9.31 -13.36
C LYS A 23 4.91 -8.66 -12.98
N SER A 24 5.51 -7.91 -13.91
CA SER A 24 6.78 -7.21 -13.75
C SER A 24 6.55 -5.71 -13.55
N GLU A 25 7.01 -5.20 -12.42
CA GLU A 25 7.06 -3.75 -12.15
C GLU A 25 7.93 -2.96 -13.14
N ASN A 26 8.79 -3.63 -13.91
CA ASN A 26 9.64 -2.99 -14.92
C ASN A 26 8.85 -2.61 -16.18
N VAL A 27 7.67 -3.20 -16.38
CA VAL A 27 6.80 -2.95 -17.53
C VAL A 27 5.66 -2.05 -17.08
N ILE A 28 5.53 -0.88 -17.69
CA ILE A 28 4.57 0.18 -17.32
C ILE A 28 3.14 -0.36 -17.22
N GLU A 29 2.68 -1.06 -18.26
CA GLU A 29 1.32 -1.62 -18.33
C GLU A 29 1.08 -2.65 -17.22
N GLU A 30 2.09 -3.45 -16.91
CA GLU A 30 2.02 -4.46 -15.86
C GLU A 30 2.07 -3.83 -14.47
N MET A 31 2.81 -2.73 -14.29
CA MET A 31 2.87 -1.98 -13.04
C MET A 31 1.52 -1.32 -12.71
N ILE A 32 0.87 -0.68 -13.68
CA ILE A 32 -0.50 -0.14 -13.52
C ILE A 32 -1.47 -1.25 -13.11
N SER A 33 -1.36 -2.38 -13.81
CA SER A 33 -2.09 -3.60 -13.52
C SER A 33 -1.88 -4.15 -12.09
N ILE A 34 -0.67 -4.04 -11.53
CA ILE A 34 -0.36 -4.41 -10.15
C ILE A 34 -1.06 -3.43 -9.19
N LEU A 35 -0.97 -2.12 -9.45
CA LEU A 35 -1.58 -1.09 -8.61
C LEU A 35 -3.10 -1.20 -8.57
N HIS A 36 -3.77 -1.46 -9.70
CA HIS A 36 -5.21 -1.72 -9.70
C HIS A 36 -5.57 -2.98 -8.90
N GLN A 37 -4.77 -4.04 -8.97
CA GLN A 37 -5.00 -5.22 -8.12
C GLN A 37 -4.87 -4.85 -6.64
N PHE A 38 -3.89 -4.03 -6.26
CA PHE A 38 -3.74 -3.55 -4.88
C PHE A 38 -4.90 -2.67 -4.43
N HIS A 39 -5.42 -1.83 -5.32
CA HIS A 39 -6.59 -1.00 -5.08
C HIS A 39 -7.83 -1.83 -4.70
N THR A 40 -8.00 -3.05 -5.26
CA THR A 40 -9.11 -3.94 -4.86
C THR A 40 -9.07 -4.42 -3.42
N TYR A 41 -7.90 -4.33 -2.77
CA TYR A 41 -7.73 -4.70 -1.36
C TYR A 41 -7.96 -3.53 -0.40
N LEU A 42 -8.14 -2.31 -0.90
CA LEU A 42 -8.41 -1.16 -0.05
C LEU A 42 -9.77 -1.30 0.63
N PRO A 43 -9.84 -1.10 1.96
CA PRO A 43 -11.12 -1.01 2.63
C PRO A 43 -11.88 0.22 2.13
N LYS A 44 -13.18 0.05 1.94
CA LYS A 44 -14.11 1.16 1.68
C LYS A 44 -14.82 1.52 2.98
N THR A 45 -14.93 2.80 3.28
CA THR A 45 -15.75 3.30 4.39
C THR A 45 -17.24 3.19 4.02
N ASP A 46 -18.13 3.40 5.00
CA ASP A 46 -19.58 3.38 4.81
C ASP A 46 -20.07 4.42 3.78
N GLU A 47 -19.26 5.46 3.52
CA GLU A 47 -19.52 6.53 2.55
C GLU A 47 -18.97 6.24 1.15
N MET A 48 -18.54 5.00 0.89
CA MET A 48 -17.87 4.54 -0.35
C MET A 48 -16.54 5.24 -0.66
N GLU A 49 -15.94 5.92 0.32
CA GLU A 49 -14.59 6.48 0.23
C GLU A 49 -13.53 5.40 0.50
N PHE A 50 -12.38 5.50 -0.15
CA PHE A 50 -11.25 4.60 0.09
C PHE A 50 -10.51 5.00 1.36
N ASP A 51 -10.37 4.08 2.31
CA ASP A 51 -9.51 4.29 3.47
C ASP A 51 -8.05 4.15 3.04
N SER A 52 -7.23 5.18 3.29
CA SER A 52 -5.89 5.23 2.73
C SER A 52 -4.96 4.22 3.40
N GLN A 53 -4.28 3.43 2.58
CA GLN A 53 -3.35 2.40 3.04
C GLN A 53 -1.93 2.68 2.56
N ILE A 54 -0.97 2.41 3.46
CA ILE A 54 0.45 2.47 3.15
C ILE A 54 0.88 1.16 2.49
N PHE A 55 1.48 1.27 1.31
CA PHE A 55 2.17 0.21 0.61
C PHE A 55 3.67 0.52 0.62
N THR A 56 4.47 -0.49 0.94
CA THR A 56 5.91 -0.32 1.05
C THR A 56 6.66 -1.19 0.05
N GLY A 57 7.76 -0.68 -0.49
CA GLY A 57 8.60 -1.35 -1.47
C GLY A 57 10.04 -0.86 -1.42
N ASP A 58 10.90 -1.42 -2.25
CA ASP A 58 12.25 -0.87 -2.41
C ASP A 58 12.23 0.46 -3.18
N GLN A 59 13.38 1.15 -3.25
CA GLN A 59 13.47 2.48 -3.86
C GLN A 59 12.96 2.51 -5.31
N LEU A 60 13.33 1.49 -6.11
CA LEU A 60 13.00 1.45 -7.53
C LEU A 60 11.51 1.14 -7.75
N THR A 61 10.95 0.22 -6.97
CA THR A 61 9.50 -0.07 -6.98
C THR A 61 8.70 1.18 -6.66
N VAL A 62 9.12 1.92 -5.62
CA VAL A 62 8.44 3.15 -5.17
C VAL A 62 8.48 4.21 -6.24
N GLU A 63 9.64 4.48 -6.83
CA GLU A 63 9.77 5.49 -7.90
C GLU A 63 8.84 5.17 -9.07
N ARG A 64 8.78 3.90 -9.48
CA ARG A 64 7.88 3.44 -10.55
C ARG A 64 6.42 3.60 -10.17
N ALA A 65 6.04 3.20 -8.96
CA ALA A 65 4.67 3.32 -8.48
C ALA A 65 4.21 4.79 -8.44
N VAL A 66 5.05 5.69 -7.92
CA VAL A 66 4.76 7.13 -7.85
C VAL A 66 4.61 7.71 -9.25
N ASN A 67 5.48 7.35 -10.19
CA ASN A 67 5.37 7.78 -11.58
C ASN A 67 4.05 7.29 -12.22
N MET A 68 3.65 6.04 -11.97
CA MET A 68 2.40 5.49 -12.49
C MET A 68 1.17 6.19 -11.90
N ILE A 69 1.10 6.36 -10.57
CA ILE A 69 0.00 7.08 -9.90
C ILE A 69 -0.10 8.51 -10.44
N THR A 70 1.04 9.19 -10.60
CA THR A 70 1.07 10.53 -11.19
C THR A 70 0.57 10.54 -12.63
N SER A 71 0.84 9.49 -13.41
CA SER A 71 0.39 9.40 -14.80
C SER A 71 -1.12 9.23 -14.95
N VAL A 72 -1.78 8.60 -13.96
CA VAL A 72 -3.23 8.35 -13.96
C VAL A 72 -4.02 9.37 -13.16
N SER A 73 -3.37 10.42 -12.63
CA SER A 73 -4.02 11.44 -11.79
C SER A 73 -5.16 12.20 -12.47
N ASN A 74 -5.26 12.13 -13.80
CA ASN A 74 -6.31 12.75 -14.61
C ASN A 74 -7.51 11.82 -14.87
N GLY A 75 -7.59 10.67 -14.20
CA GLY A 75 -8.71 9.73 -14.29
C GLY A 75 -10.04 10.36 -13.87
N PHE A 76 -11.15 9.80 -14.37
CA PHE A 76 -12.50 10.29 -14.08
C PHE A 76 -13.13 9.65 -12.84
N THR A 77 -12.62 8.50 -12.42
CA THR A 77 -13.09 7.76 -11.24
C THR A 77 -11.97 7.62 -10.20
N PRO A 78 -12.29 7.52 -8.90
CA PRO A 78 -11.31 7.26 -7.84
C PRO A 78 -10.49 5.97 -8.09
N GLU A 79 -11.12 4.96 -8.69
CA GLU A 79 -10.44 3.73 -9.12
C GLU A 79 -9.43 3.95 -10.24
N ASP A 80 -9.72 4.84 -11.19
CA ASP A 80 -8.80 5.19 -12.29
C ASP A 80 -7.63 6.05 -11.81
N THR A 81 -7.84 6.90 -10.81
CA THR A 81 -6.80 7.74 -10.21
C THR A 81 -5.96 7.02 -9.16
N LEU A 82 -6.32 5.79 -8.79
CA LEU A 82 -5.66 4.99 -7.74
C LEU A 82 -5.69 5.69 -6.37
N GLU A 83 -6.82 6.28 -6.02
CA GLU A 83 -6.99 7.01 -4.76
C GLU A 83 -6.80 6.08 -3.54
N GLY A 84 -6.36 6.67 -2.41
CA GLY A 84 -6.14 5.91 -1.17
C GLY A 84 -4.82 5.12 -1.12
N ILE A 85 -4.09 4.95 -2.24
CA ILE A 85 -2.77 4.30 -2.24
C ILE A 85 -1.68 5.30 -1.82
N THR A 86 -1.07 5.07 -0.65
CA THR A 86 0.12 5.81 -0.19
C THR A 86 1.37 4.94 -0.33
N ILE A 87 2.29 5.31 -1.23
CA ILE A 87 3.54 4.56 -1.46
C ILE A 87 4.67 5.09 -0.57
N GLN A 88 5.39 4.18 0.10
CA GLN A 88 6.53 4.53 0.96
C GLN A 88 7.72 3.59 0.72
N ILE A 89 8.94 4.12 0.84
CA ILE A 89 10.16 3.32 0.80
C ILE A 89 10.29 2.50 2.08
N ALA A 90 10.40 1.18 1.93
CA ALA A 90 10.68 0.23 3.00
C ALA A 90 12.18 0.25 3.35
N ASP A 91 12.68 1.37 3.89
CA ASP A 91 14.05 1.43 4.41
C ASP A 91 14.10 0.97 5.87
N TRP A 92 14.45 -0.31 6.06
CA TRP A 92 14.65 -0.88 7.38
C TRP A 92 15.80 -0.21 8.16
N HIS A 93 16.81 0.34 7.48
CA HIS A 93 17.94 1.03 8.11
C HIS A 93 17.61 2.48 8.51
N ALA A 94 16.61 3.13 7.90
CA ALA A 94 16.14 4.45 8.33
C ALA A 94 15.28 4.40 9.61
N GLY A 95 14.69 3.24 9.94
CA GLY A 95 13.84 3.05 11.12
C GLY A 95 14.58 2.92 12.46
N VAL A 96 15.90 2.69 12.45
CA VAL A 96 16.73 2.55 13.66
C VAL A 96 17.45 3.86 14.00
N LYS A 97 16.74 5.00 13.94
CA LYS A 97 17.27 6.29 14.41
C LYS A 97 16.32 7.06 15.32
N ILE A 98 15.18 6.48 15.69
CA ILE A 98 14.20 7.12 16.60
C ILE A 98 14.49 6.74 18.08
N LEU A 99 15.52 5.92 18.34
CA LEU A 99 15.93 5.49 19.69
C LEU A 99 17.42 5.73 19.98
N GLU A 100 18.01 6.79 19.42
CA GLU A 100 19.26 7.39 19.95
C GLU A 100 18.97 8.76 20.56
#